data_AF-A0AB37SZ73-F1
#
_entry.id   AF-A0AB37SZ73-F1
#
_cell.length_a   1.000
_cell.length_b   1.000
_cell.length_c   1.000
_cell.angle_alpha   90.00
_cell.angle_beta   90.00
_cell.angle_gamma   90.00
#
_symmetry.space_group_name_H-M   'P 1'
#
loop_
_entity.id
_entity.type
_entity.pdbx_description
1 polymer ?
#
loop_
_entity_poly.entity_id
_entity_poly.type
_entity_poly.pdbx_seq_one_letter_code
_entity_poly.pdbx_strand_id
1 'polypeptide(L)'
;MTEQARVLGMLRSSGVLDGIAWAHRSAYQQVRQDYNPAGGHKQSWIGYNAYIYLLDRLDRVFQCGDFAAQPGEESVGRDVLADGIAGRDFQSLPLLPAGTVVRHDLNGSPGWAVDGWRWLLASYKFGQVRKIRWPEKSDTKQTVARQPHSEDDGGLFPVTAIPGLPPLEGLPDDERDLRKTLVLAHAMDPVTVDFELFFGRIRWNSDRGDAWVWRENLLDLPPGPQKSGTRPQQVDPILPPAGDAADADVRVRRSARGDGGPRAIGDA
;
A
#
# COMPACT_ATOMS: atom_id res chain seq x y z
N MET A 1 -20.41 6.46 -18.76
CA MET A 1 -19.24 5.74 -18.21
C MET A 1 -19.46 5.64 -16.72
N THR A 2 -19.37 4.44 -16.14
CA THR A 2 -19.70 4.22 -14.72
C THR A 2 -18.63 4.79 -13.78
N GLU A 3 -18.97 5.00 -12.51
CA GLU A 3 -18.00 5.41 -11.49
C GLU A 3 -16.87 4.37 -11.40
N GLN A 4 -17.22 3.09 -11.35
CA GLN A 4 -16.28 1.96 -11.35
C GLN A 4 -15.30 2.07 -12.52
N ALA A 5 -15.78 2.20 -13.75
CA ALA A 5 -14.93 2.24 -14.93
C ALA A 5 -14.00 3.47 -14.94
N ARG A 6 -14.52 4.63 -14.54
CA ARG A 6 -13.72 5.87 -14.47
C ARG A 6 -12.62 5.76 -13.41
N VAL A 7 -12.96 5.30 -12.21
CA VAL A 7 -12.02 5.18 -11.09
C VAL A 7 -10.96 4.11 -11.40
N LEU A 8 -11.36 2.90 -11.79
CA LEU A 8 -10.41 1.83 -12.10
C LEU A 8 -9.53 2.20 -13.30
N GLY A 9 -10.05 2.91 -14.30
CA GLY A 9 -9.28 3.41 -15.43
C GLY A 9 -8.19 4.40 -15.01
N MET A 10 -8.52 5.36 -14.13
CA MET A 10 -7.58 6.33 -13.57
C MET A 10 -6.51 5.68 -12.67
N LEU A 11 -6.91 4.74 -11.80
CA LEU A 11 -5.96 3.98 -10.97
C LEU A 11 -5.04 3.08 -11.81
N ARG A 12 -5.54 2.54 -12.92
CA ARG A 12 -4.73 1.74 -13.84
C ARG A 12 -3.74 2.59 -14.61
N SER A 13 -4.15 3.74 -15.15
CA SER A 13 -3.28 4.61 -15.97
C SER A 13 -2.14 5.27 -15.16
N SER A 14 -2.35 5.42 -13.85
CA SER A 14 -1.36 5.89 -12.87
C SER A 14 -0.45 4.77 -12.33
N GLY A 15 -0.74 3.49 -12.62
CA GLY A 15 0.01 2.35 -12.09
C GLY A 15 -0.35 1.97 -10.64
N VAL A 16 -1.34 2.64 -10.04
CA VAL A 16 -1.74 2.42 -8.64
C VAL A 16 -2.29 1.02 -8.41
N LEU A 17 -3.05 0.46 -9.37
CA LEU A 17 -3.55 -0.92 -9.23
C LEU A 17 -2.42 -1.95 -9.19
N ASP A 18 -1.36 -1.77 -9.99
CA ASP A 18 -0.19 -2.64 -9.98
C ASP A 18 0.58 -2.49 -8.65
N GLY A 19 0.68 -1.27 -8.12
CA GLY A 19 1.25 -0.99 -6.80
C GLY A 19 0.48 -1.68 -5.66
N ILE A 20 -0.85 -1.59 -5.66
CA ILE A 20 -1.72 -2.28 -4.69
C ILE A 20 -1.55 -3.80 -4.79
N ALA A 21 -1.55 -4.35 -5.99
CA ALA A 21 -1.39 -5.79 -6.21
C ALA A 21 -0.01 -6.28 -5.76
N TRP A 22 1.06 -5.52 -6.02
CA TRP A 22 2.40 -5.80 -5.51
C TRP A 22 2.43 -5.78 -3.98
N ALA A 23 1.89 -4.72 -3.36
CA ALA A 23 1.91 -4.55 -1.91
C ALA A 23 1.20 -5.71 -1.21
N HIS A 24 0.03 -6.08 -1.71
CA HIS A 24 -0.69 -7.26 -1.23
C HIS A 24 0.11 -8.55 -1.40
N ARG A 25 0.66 -8.81 -2.59
CA ARG A 25 1.42 -10.04 -2.84
C ARG A 25 2.63 -10.16 -1.92
N SER A 26 3.43 -9.09 -1.79
CA SER A 26 4.60 -9.09 -0.90
C SER A 26 4.18 -9.28 0.56
N ALA A 27 3.18 -8.52 1.03
CA ALA A 27 2.72 -8.63 2.41
C ALA A 27 2.19 -10.04 2.73
N TYR A 28 1.33 -10.60 1.89
CA TYR A 28 0.71 -11.91 2.17
C TYR A 28 1.66 -13.09 1.94
N GLN A 29 2.68 -12.95 1.08
CA GLN A 29 3.77 -13.91 1.04
C GLN A 29 4.53 -13.94 2.37
N GLN A 30 4.83 -12.78 2.95
CA GLN A 30 5.46 -12.69 4.28
C GLN A 30 4.57 -13.32 5.35
N VAL A 31 3.27 -12.98 5.39
CA VAL A 31 2.30 -13.61 6.33
C VAL A 31 2.33 -15.13 6.20
N ARG A 32 2.28 -15.66 4.97
CA ARG A 32 2.31 -17.10 4.71
C ARG A 32 3.60 -17.76 5.22
N GLN A 33 4.75 -17.10 5.07
CA GLN A 33 6.03 -17.63 5.54
C GLN A 33 6.10 -17.67 7.07
N ASP A 34 5.57 -16.65 7.73
CA ASP A 34 5.62 -16.49 9.18
C ASP A 34 4.48 -17.24 9.91
N TYR A 35 3.43 -17.67 9.19
CA TYR A 35 2.28 -18.34 9.77
C TYR A 35 2.59 -19.78 10.20
N ASN A 36 2.51 -20.03 11.51
CA ASN A 36 2.72 -21.34 12.11
C ASN A 36 1.48 -21.81 12.90
N PRO A 37 0.54 -22.54 12.27
CA PRO A 37 -0.65 -23.04 12.96
C PRO A 37 -0.31 -24.07 14.06
N ALA A 38 0.71 -24.90 13.85
CA ALA A 38 1.15 -25.89 14.84
C ALA A 38 1.76 -25.23 16.09
N GLY A 39 2.36 -24.04 15.92
CA GLY A 39 2.82 -23.17 17.00
C GLY A 39 1.72 -22.34 17.67
N GLY A 40 0.45 -22.53 17.29
CA GLY A 40 -0.70 -21.87 17.90
C GLY A 40 -1.14 -20.56 17.21
N HIS A 41 -0.61 -20.21 16.03
CA HIS A 41 -1.08 -19.04 15.29
C HIS A 41 -2.51 -19.27 14.78
N LYS A 42 -3.41 -18.32 15.09
CA LYS A 42 -4.84 -18.37 14.73
C LYS A 42 -5.20 -17.30 13.70
N GLN A 43 -6.45 -17.28 13.26
CA GLN A 43 -6.96 -16.26 12.32
C GLN A 43 -6.72 -14.81 12.78
N SER A 44 -6.76 -14.55 14.08
CA SER A 44 -6.46 -13.22 14.64
C SER A 44 -5.02 -12.79 14.36
N TRP A 45 -4.06 -13.72 14.42
CA TRP A 45 -2.66 -13.48 14.10
C TRP A 45 -2.50 -13.12 12.62
N ILE A 46 -3.18 -13.84 11.72
CA ILE A 46 -3.19 -13.53 10.28
C ILE A 46 -3.76 -12.14 10.06
N GLY A 47 -4.93 -11.85 10.63
CA GLY A 47 -5.60 -10.56 10.43
C GLY A 47 -4.76 -9.36 10.88
N TYR A 48 -4.10 -9.48 12.04
CA TYR A 48 -3.23 -8.42 12.56
C TYR A 48 -1.96 -8.25 11.72
N ASN A 49 -1.21 -9.32 11.45
CA ASN A 49 0.06 -9.21 10.73
C ASN A 49 -0.13 -8.90 9.25
N ALA A 50 -1.17 -9.43 8.60
CA ALA A 50 -1.50 -9.06 7.23
C ALA A 50 -1.81 -7.57 7.10
N TYR A 51 -2.50 -6.99 8.08
CA TYR A 51 -2.76 -5.56 8.11
C TYR A 51 -1.47 -4.74 8.25
N ILE A 52 -0.60 -5.10 9.20
CA ILE A 52 0.67 -4.38 9.43
C ILE A 52 1.58 -4.48 8.21
N TYR A 53 1.79 -5.68 7.67
CA TYR A 53 2.62 -5.85 6.49
C TYR A 53 2.03 -5.15 5.26
N LEU A 54 0.71 -5.23 5.04
CA LEU A 54 0.08 -4.55 3.92
C LEU A 54 0.20 -3.03 4.02
N LEU A 55 0.04 -2.47 5.21
CA LEU A 55 0.22 -1.04 5.45
C LEU A 55 1.64 -0.60 5.09
N ASP A 56 2.66 -1.30 5.62
CA ASP A 56 4.06 -1.00 5.30
C ASP A 56 4.33 -1.12 3.79
N ARG A 57 3.87 -2.19 3.12
CA ARG A 57 4.10 -2.36 1.68
C ARG A 57 3.39 -1.29 0.85
N LEU A 58 2.20 -0.84 1.25
CA LEU A 58 1.52 0.27 0.59
C LEU A 58 2.29 1.57 0.77
N ASP A 59 2.81 1.84 1.97
CA ASP A 59 3.63 3.03 2.21
C ASP A 59 4.95 2.99 1.43
N ARG A 60 5.57 1.81 1.26
CA ARG A 60 6.78 1.65 0.42
C ARG A 60 6.52 1.87 -1.06
N VAL A 61 5.52 1.19 -1.63
CA VAL A 61 5.26 1.28 -3.08
C VAL A 61 4.79 2.66 -3.50
N PHE A 62 4.13 3.38 -2.60
CA PHE A 62 3.68 4.73 -2.83
C PHE A 62 4.62 5.80 -2.30
N GLN A 63 5.71 5.41 -1.64
CA GLN A 63 6.68 6.33 -1.05
C GLN A 63 5.98 7.35 -0.14
N CYS A 64 5.24 6.83 0.83
CA CYS A 64 4.47 7.57 1.82
C CYS A 64 5.04 7.33 3.23
N GLY A 65 4.68 8.20 4.18
CA GLY A 65 5.08 8.07 5.58
C GLY A 65 6.61 8.09 5.72
N ASP A 66 7.17 7.07 6.37
CA ASP A 66 8.61 6.93 6.59
C ASP A 66 9.40 6.69 5.29
N PHE A 67 8.73 6.38 4.18
CA PHE A 67 9.33 6.14 2.86
C PHE A 67 9.15 7.32 1.90
N ALA A 68 8.76 8.49 2.40
CA ALA A 68 8.52 9.66 1.56
C ALA A 68 9.79 10.11 0.80
N ALA A 69 9.69 10.13 -0.53
CA ALA A 69 10.70 10.69 -1.42
C ALA A 69 10.23 12.03 -1.99
N GLN A 70 11.19 12.92 -2.28
CA GLN A 70 10.88 14.15 -3.00
C GLN A 70 10.55 13.83 -4.48
N PRO A 71 9.70 14.63 -5.15
CA PRO A 71 9.45 14.49 -6.57
C PRO A 71 10.76 14.49 -7.38
N GLY A 72 10.97 13.46 -8.21
CA GLY A 72 12.21 13.28 -8.99
C GLY A 72 13.32 12.51 -8.26
N GLU A 73 13.12 12.14 -7.00
CA GLU A 73 14.06 11.35 -6.19
C GLU A 73 13.54 9.92 -5.92
N GLU A 74 12.66 9.38 -6.75
CA GLU A 74 12.01 8.06 -6.53
C GLU A 74 12.97 6.87 -6.51
N SER A 75 14.19 7.09 -7.00
CA SER A 75 15.27 6.10 -7.02
C SER A 75 16.28 6.28 -5.89
N VAL A 76 16.18 7.36 -5.12
CA VAL A 76 17.04 7.67 -3.97
C VAL A 76 16.49 6.97 -2.74
N GLY A 77 17.36 6.44 -1.87
CA GLY A 77 16.92 5.70 -0.67
C GLY A 77 16.29 4.33 -0.97
N ARG A 78 16.62 3.73 -2.12
CA ARG A 78 16.13 2.40 -2.52
C ARG A 78 16.54 1.29 -1.55
N ASP A 79 17.65 1.45 -0.86
CA ASP A 79 18.08 0.61 0.26
C ASP A 79 17.08 0.69 1.44
N VAL A 80 16.56 1.87 1.75
CA VAL A 80 15.48 2.05 2.76
C VAL A 80 14.22 1.31 2.33
N LEU A 81 13.85 1.39 1.05
CA LEU A 81 12.72 0.64 0.49
C LEU A 81 12.93 -0.89 0.50
N ALA A 82 14.18 -1.34 0.44
CA ALA A 82 14.55 -2.76 0.48
C ALA A 82 14.65 -3.32 1.90
N ASP A 83 14.84 -2.47 2.92
CA ASP A 83 15.03 -2.93 4.30
C ASP A 83 13.80 -3.66 4.85
N GLY A 84 14.01 -4.83 5.45
CA GLY A 84 12.95 -5.67 6.01
C GLY A 84 12.00 -6.33 4.99
N ILE A 85 12.31 -6.30 3.69
CA ILE A 85 11.52 -6.98 2.66
C ILE A 85 12.36 -8.02 1.89
N ALA A 86 11.73 -9.09 1.41
CA ALA A 86 12.43 -10.13 0.66
C ALA A 86 13.02 -9.54 -0.65
N GLY A 87 14.26 -9.91 -0.99
CA GLY A 87 14.94 -9.37 -2.18
C GLY A 87 14.15 -9.56 -3.49
N ARG A 88 13.42 -10.68 -3.64
CA ARG A 88 12.53 -10.94 -4.78
C ARG A 88 11.36 -9.94 -4.87
N ASP A 89 10.84 -9.51 -3.71
CA ASP A 89 9.73 -8.57 -3.64
C ASP A 89 10.23 -7.17 -3.98
N PHE A 90 11.41 -6.80 -3.45
CA PHE A 90 12.06 -5.54 -3.82
C PHE A 90 12.40 -5.45 -5.31
N GLN A 91 12.89 -6.54 -5.92
CA GLN A 91 13.18 -6.59 -7.36
C GLN A 91 11.93 -6.39 -8.23
N SER A 92 10.75 -6.74 -7.71
CA SER A 92 9.48 -6.58 -8.42
C SER A 92 8.69 -5.34 -8.00
N LEU A 93 9.26 -4.50 -7.12
CA LEU A 93 8.66 -3.25 -6.64
C LEU A 93 8.40 -2.31 -7.83
N PRO A 94 7.13 -1.96 -8.11
CA PRO A 94 6.81 -0.97 -9.13
C PRO A 94 7.41 0.39 -8.78
N LEU A 95 7.96 1.08 -9.79
CA LEU A 95 8.42 2.46 -9.64
C LEU A 95 7.29 3.41 -10.08
N LEU A 96 6.66 4.08 -9.11
CA LEU A 96 5.71 5.16 -9.37
C LEU A 96 6.37 6.51 -9.08
N PRO A 97 6.04 7.58 -9.85
CA PRO A 97 6.47 8.94 -9.51
C PRO A 97 6.06 9.31 -8.08
N ALA A 98 6.96 9.93 -7.32
CA ALA A 98 6.68 10.34 -5.96
C ALA A 98 5.53 11.35 -5.95
N GLY A 99 4.65 11.24 -4.96
CA GLY A 99 3.44 12.07 -4.86
C GLY A 99 2.29 11.67 -5.80
N THR A 100 2.44 10.64 -6.64
CA THR A 100 1.30 10.06 -7.39
C THR A 100 0.19 9.64 -6.45
N VAL A 101 0.58 8.99 -5.35
CA VAL A 101 -0.30 8.62 -4.25
C VAL A 101 0.22 9.34 -3.02
N VAL A 102 -0.69 9.93 -2.24
CA VAL A 102 -0.38 10.59 -0.98
C VAL A 102 -1.04 9.88 0.17
N ARG A 103 -0.42 9.95 1.35
CA ARG A 103 -1.06 9.49 2.58
C ARG A 103 -2.25 10.40 2.90
N HIS A 104 -3.41 9.81 3.15
CA HIS A 104 -4.66 10.54 3.40
C HIS A 104 -5.55 9.77 4.38
N ASP A 105 -5.21 9.87 5.67
CA ASP A 105 -5.91 9.16 6.74
C ASP A 105 -7.30 9.76 7.00
N LEU A 106 -8.22 8.92 7.48
CA LEU A 106 -9.57 9.34 7.85
C LEU A 106 -9.87 8.90 9.29
N ASN A 107 -10.04 9.87 10.20
CA ASN A 107 -10.33 9.63 11.62
C ASN A 107 -9.34 8.62 12.24
N GLY A 108 -8.04 8.77 11.96
CA GLY A 108 -6.98 7.87 12.42
C GLY A 108 -6.93 6.50 11.72
N SER A 109 -7.82 6.22 10.77
CA SER A 109 -7.70 5.05 9.89
C SER A 109 -6.71 5.36 8.75
N PRO A 110 -5.66 4.54 8.59
CA PRO A 110 -4.76 4.59 7.44
C PRO A 110 -5.50 4.66 6.11
N GLY A 111 -5.12 5.64 5.29
CA GLY A 111 -5.65 5.81 3.95
C GLY A 111 -4.62 6.38 2.99
N TRP A 112 -4.86 6.16 1.70
CA TRP A 112 -4.06 6.68 0.61
C TRP A 112 -5.01 7.32 -0.40
N ALA A 113 -4.53 8.34 -1.11
CA ALA A 113 -5.34 9.03 -2.10
C ALA A 113 -4.57 9.34 -3.38
N VAL A 114 -5.29 9.35 -4.49
CA VAL A 114 -4.86 9.81 -5.82
C VAL A 114 -6.01 10.53 -6.49
N ASP A 115 -5.76 11.71 -7.06
CA ASP A 115 -6.76 12.53 -7.75
C ASP A 115 -8.08 12.71 -6.96
N GLY A 116 -7.96 12.88 -5.63
CA GLY A 116 -9.09 13.06 -4.71
C GLY A 116 -9.89 11.79 -4.40
N TRP A 117 -9.45 10.62 -4.84
CA TRP A 117 -10.01 9.31 -4.46
C TRP A 117 -9.19 8.70 -3.34
N ARG A 118 -9.80 8.56 -2.17
CA ARG A 118 -9.17 7.92 -1.01
C ARG A 118 -9.57 6.45 -0.93
N TRP A 119 -8.70 5.57 -0.46
CA TRP A 119 -9.10 4.23 -0.02
C TRP A 119 -8.58 3.88 1.37
N LEU A 120 -9.35 3.06 2.08
CA LEU A 120 -9.02 2.54 3.41
C LEU A 120 -8.88 1.01 3.37
N LEU A 121 -8.11 0.44 4.30
CA LEU A 121 -8.01 -1.02 4.45
C LEU A 121 -9.19 -1.60 5.22
N ALA A 122 -9.68 -2.75 4.79
CA ALA A 122 -10.60 -3.57 5.57
C ALA A 122 -10.27 -5.07 5.48
N SER A 123 -9.89 -5.66 6.61
CA SER A 123 -9.82 -7.12 6.71
C SER A 123 -11.21 -7.74 6.81
N TYR A 124 -11.38 -8.94 6.27
CA TYR A 124 -12.62 -9.70 6.38
C TYR A 124 -12.35 -11.21 6.40
N LYS A 125 -13.40 -12.01 6.61
CA LYS A 125 -13.30 -13.48 6.57
C LYS A 125 -13.25 -13.96 5.12
N PHE A 126 -12.25 -14.75 4.77
CA PHE A 126 -12.10 -15.33 3.43
C PHE A 126 -13.40 -15.94 2.90
N GLY A 127 -13.71 -15.68 1.62
CA GLY A 127 -14.93 -16.12 0.95
C GLY A 127 -16.20 -15.35 1.37
N GLN A 128 -16.08 -14.35 2.25
CA GLN A 128 -17.22 -13.55 2.74
C GLN A 128 -17.19 -12.10 2.28
N VAL A 129 -16.49 -11.77 1.20
CA VAL A 129 -16.37 -10.38 0.70
C VAL A 129 -17.74 -9.72 0.46
N ARG A 130 -18.71 -10.47 -0.09
CA ARG A 130 -20.10 -10.00 -0.32
C ARG A 130 -20.89 -9.78 0.96
N LYS A 131 -20.48 -10.41 2.06
CA LYS A 131 -21.21 -10.44 3.34
C LYS A 131 -20.52 -9.65 4.44
N ILE A 132 -19.57 -8.78 4.10
CA ILE A 132 -18.96 -7.87 5.07
C ILE A 132 -20.06 -7.05 5.74
N ARG A 133 -20.10 -7.09 7.08
CA ARG A 133 -21.06 -6.33 7.89
C ARG A 133 -20.46 -4.96 8.22
N TRP A 134 -20.71 -3.95 7.41
CA TRP A 134 -20.23 -2.59 7.70
C TRP A 134 -20.76 -2.00 9.01
N PRO A 135 -22.00 -2.28 9.45
CA PRO A 135 -22.47 -1.85 10.77
C PRO A 135 -21.66 -2.39 11.95
N GLU A 136 -20.89 -3.47 11.75
CA GLU A 136 -20.04 -4.09 12.78
C GLU A 136 -18.57 -3.67 12.65
N LYS A 137 -18.24 -2.81 11.67
CA LYS A 137 -16.89 -2.27 11.48
C LYS A 137 -16.71 -0.95 12.25
N SER A 138 -15.50 -0.40 12.20
CA SER A 138 -15.18 0.88 12.86
C SER A 138 -16.09 2.02 12.41
N ASP A 139 -16.30 3.01 13.28
CA ASP A 139 -17.13 4.19 13.01
C ASP A 139 -16.73 4.88 11.70
N THR A 140 -15.42 4.98 11.42
CA THR A 140 -14.90 5.49 10.14
C THR A 140 -15.49 4.75 8.93
N LYS A 141 -15.48 3.40 8.96
CA LYS A 141 -15.99 2.57 7.87
C LYS A 141 -17.52 2.62 7.80
N GLN A 142 -18.20 2.74 8.95
CA GLN A 142 -19.63 2.96 9.00
C GLN A 142 -20.02 4.29 8.32
N THR A 143 -19.30 5.37 8.62
CA THR A 143 -19.51 6.69 8.01
C THR A 143 -19.28 6.66 6.51
N VAL A 144 -18.23 5.98 6.04
CA VAL A 144 -17.98 5.78 4.59
C VAL A 144 -19.11 4.96 3.94
N ALA A 145 -19.56 3.88 4.58
CA ALA A 145 -20.65 3.05 4.05
C ALA A 145 -21.98 3.79 3.93
N ARG A 146 -22.23 4.79 4.79
CA ARG A 146 -23.43 5.63 4.78
C ARG A 146 -23.39 6.72 3.72
N GLN A 147 -22.27 6.92 3.02
CA GLN A 147 -22.20 7.94 1.99
C GLN A 147 -23.11 7.57 0.81
N PRO A 148 -23.95 8.50 0.34
CA PRO A 148 -24.78 8.25 -0.82
C PRO A 148 -23.89 8.15 -2.06
N HIS A 149 -24.32 7.33 -3.03
CA HIS A 149 -23.57 7.06 -4.24
C HIS A 149 -24.42 7.28 -5.48
N SER A 150 -23.82 7.90 -6.50
CA SER A 150 -24.54 8.35 -7.69
C SER A 150 -25.06 7.21 -8.56
N GLU A 151 -24.46 6.04 -8.45
CA GLU A 151 -24.85 4.86 -9.21
C GLU A 151 -25.63 3.92 -8.30
N ASP A 152 -26.92 3.83 -8.58
CA ASP A 152 -27.82 2.74 -8.19
C ASP A 152 -27.81 2.37 -6.70
N ASP A 153 -28.43 3.23 -5.89
CA ASP A 153 -28.76 2.95 -4.48
C ASP A 153 -29.78 1.80 -4.32
N GLY A 154 -30.12 1.07 -5.39
CA GLY A 154 -31.27 0.15 -5.43
C GLY A 154 -32.60 0.86 -5.18
N GLY A 155 -32.57 2.19 -5.08
CA GLY A 155 -33.73 3.06 -4.92
C GLY A 155 -34.31 3.43 -6.29
N LEU A 156 -35.62 3.66 -6.33
CA LEU A 156 -36.35 4.03 -7.54
C LEU A 156 -35.90 5.36 -8.16
N PHE A 157 -35.10 6.16 -7.45
CA PHE A 157 -34.62 7.48 -7.88
C PHE A 157 -33.10 7.59 -7.70
N PRO A 158 -32.37 8.15 -8.68
CA PRO A 158 -30.95 8.40 -8.52
C PRO A 158 -30.72 9.45 -7.43
N VAL A 159 -29.60 9.34 -6.72
CA VAL A 159 -29.20 10.29 -5.66
C VAL A 159 -29.20 11.75 -6.15
N THR A 160 -28.87 11.97 -7.43
CA THR A 160 -28.91 13.28 -8.08
C THR A 160 -30.32 13.87 -8.24
N ALA A 161 -31.37 13.05 -8.10
CA ALA A 161 -32.76 13.48 -8.15
C ALA A 161 -33.37 13.72 -6.76
N ILE A 162 -32.61 13.51 -5.67
CA ILE A 162 -33.09 13.79 -4.30
C ILE A 162 -33.10 15.31 -4.08
N PRO A 163 -34.28 15.95 -3.89
CA PRO A 163 -34.35 17.38 -3.66
C PRO A 163 -33.61 17.78 -2.38
N GLY A 164 -32.74 18.78 -2.47
CA GLY A 164 -31.97 19.30 -1.34
C GLY A 164 -30.64 18.60 -1.06
N LEU A 165 -30.28 17.56 -1.80
CA LEU A 165 -28.93 16.99 -1.74
C LEU A 165 -28.00 17.75 -2.71
N PRO A 166 -26.91 18.38 -2.23
CA PRO A 166 -26.01 19.12 -3.12
C PRO A 166 -25.29 18.16 -4.09
N PRO A 167 -25.00 18.60 -5.33
CA PRO A 167 -24.12 17.86 -6.23
C PRO A 167 -22.73 17.70 -5.58
N LEU A 168 -22.01 16.63 -5.93
CA LEU A 168 -20.69 16.33 -5.35
C LEU A 168 -19.74 17.54 -5.48
N GLU A 169 -19.76 18.24 -6.61
CA GLU A 169 -18.91 19.39 -6.89
C GLU A 169 -19.25 20.62 -6.01
N GLY A 170 -20.48 20.68 -5.47
CA GLY A 170 -20.93 21.76 -4.60
C GLY A 170 -20.72 21.50 -3.11
N LEU A 171 -20.18 20.33 -2.73
CA LEU A 171 -19.92 19.98 -1.33
C LEU A 171 -18.59 20.58 -0.84
N PRO A 172 -18.48 20.87 0.48
CA PRO A 172 -17.20 21.12 1.15
C PRO A 172 -16.16 20.03 0.87
N ASP A 173 -14.88 20.39 0.92
CA ASP A 173 -13.76 19.51 0.57
C ASP A 173 -13.77 18.19 1.37
N ASP A 174 -14.01 18.27 2.67
CA ASP A 174 -14.06 17.14 3.60
C ASP A 174 -15.23 16.19 3.29
N GLU A 175 -16.41 16.73 2.95
CA GLU A 175 -17.56 15.95 2.54
C GLU A 175 -17.33 15.27 1.17
N ARG A 176 -16.68 15.96 0.23
CA ARG A 176 -16.32 15.36 -1.06
C ARG A 176 -15.34 14.21 -0.89
N ASP A 177 -14.31 14.39 -0.07
CA ASP A 177 -13.30 13.37 0.18
C ASP A 177 -13.91 12.16 0.87
N LEU A 178 -14.82 12.39 1.82
CA LEU A 178 -15.59 11.34 2.45
C LEU A 178 -16.43 10.57 1.42
N ARG A 179 -17.15 11.27 0.53
CA ARG A 179 -17.93 10.63 -0.54
C ARG A 179 -17.06 9.92 -1.58
N LYS A 180 -15.82 10.36 -1.81
CA LYS A 180 -14.83 9.71 -2.69
C LYS A 180 -13.94 8.67 -1.98
N THR A 181 -14.40 8.15 -0.83
CA THR A 181 -13.67 7.11 -0.10
C THR A 181 -14.13 5.70 -0.52
N LEU A 182 -13.15 4.87 -0.91
CA LEU A 182 -13.27 3.47 -1.30
C LEU A 182 -12.66 2.56 -0.24
N VAL A 183 -12.79 1.25 -0.44
CA VAL A 183 -12.18 0.24 0.43
C VAL A 183 -11.37 -0.76 -0.36
N LEU A 184 -10.15 -1.01 0.11
CA LEU A 184 -9.32 -2.16 -0.24
C LEU A 184 -9.56 -3.25 0.80
N ALA A 185 -10.38 -4.23 0.42
CA ALA A 185 -10.72 -5.38 1.24
C ALA A 185 -9.74 -6.53 0.99
N HIS A 186 -9.19 -7.09 2.07
CA HIS A 186 -8.18 -8.14 1.99
C HIS A 186 -8.48 -9.30 2.96
N ALA A 187 -8.21 -10.53 2.53
CA ALA A 187 -8.36 -11.73 3.36
C ALA A 187 -7.39 -12.84 2.97
N MET A 188 -7.18 -13.77 3.89
CA MET A 188 -6.46 -15.03 3.67
C MET A 188 -7.18 -16.18 4.35
N ASP A 189 -7.22 -17.33 3.67
CA ASP A 189 -7.67 -18.60 4.25
C ASP A 189 -6.53 -19.20 5.11
N PRO A 190 -6.74 -19.44 6.42
CA PRO A 190 -5.72 -20.04 7.28
C PRO A 190 -5.36 -21.49 6.89
N VAL A 191 -6.24 -22.18 6.15
CA VAL A 191 -6.05 -23.60 5.80
C VAL A 191 -5.36 -23.72 4.45
N THR A 192 -5.93 -23.12 3.41
CA THR A 192 -5.39 -23.25 2.03
C THR A 192 -4.27 -22.25 1.74
N VAL A 193 -4.09 -21.25 2.60
CA VAL A 193 -3.19 -20.10 2.40
C VAL A 193 -3.48 -19.30 1.12
N ASP A 194 -4.72 -19.41 0.60
CA ASP A 194 -5.21 -18.58 -0.49
C ASP A 194 -5.53 -17.17 -0.02
N PHE A 195 -5.50 -16.23 -0.95
CA PHE A 195 -5.71 -14.81 -0.67
C PHE A 195 -6.84 -14.24 -1.51
N GLU A 196 -7.47 -13.20 -0.99
CA GLU A 196 -8.46 -12.40 -1.71
C GLU A 196 -8.12 -10.91 -1.58
N LEU A 197 -8.20 -10.19 -2.70
CA LEU A 197 -8.01 -8.75 -2.74
C LEU A 197 -9.09 -8.11 -3.59
N PHE A 198 -9.98 -7.37 -2.94
CA PHE A 198 -11.07 -6.66 -3.58
C PHE A 198 -10.95 -5.15 -3.36
N PHE A 199 -11.31 -4.39 -4.38
CA PHE A 199 -11.31 -2.94 -4.30
C PHE A 199 -12.65 -2.39 -4.77
N GLY A 200 -13.21 -1.44 -4.03
CA GLY A 200 -14.33 -0.68 -4.55
C GLY A 200 -15.14 0.10 -3.55
N ARG A 201 -16.36 0.41 -3.96
CA ARG A 201 -17.28 1.24 -3.18
C ARG A 201 -18.19 0.38 -2.32
N ILE A 202 -18.16 0.67 -1.03
CA ILE A 202 -18.97 -0.01 -0.02
C ILE A 202 -20.35 0.64 0.11
N ARG A 203 -21.33 -0.14 0.54
CA ARG A 203 -22.71 0.29 0.79
C ARG A 203 -23.12 -0.05 2.21
N TRP A 204 -23.82 0.85 2.88
CA TRP A 204 -24.46 0.54 4.16
C TRP A 204 -25.43 -0.63 4.00
N ASN A 205 -25.23 -1.72 4.75
CA ASN A 205 -25.97 -2.98 4.57
C ASN A 205 -26.57 -3.52 5.87
N SER A 206 -27.27 -2.66 6.63
CA SER A 206 -28.09 -3.12 7.78
C SER A 206 -29.26 -4.01 7.37
N ASP A 207 -29.67 -3.95 6.11
CA ASP A 207 -30.63 -4.82 5.43
C ASP A 207 -30.12 -6.24 5.19
N ARG A 208 -28.85 -6.51 5.53
CA ARG A 208 -28.11 -7.74 5.25
C ARG A 208 -27.88 -8.05 3.77
N GLY A 209 -28.12 -7.10 2.87
CA GLY A 209 -27.86 -7.21 1.43
C GLY A 209 -26.37 -7.16 1.07
N ASP A 210 -26.07 -6.95 -0.22
CA ASP A 210 -24.68 -6.82 -0.67
C ASP A 210 -24.00 -5.65 0.05
N ALA A 211 -22.76 -5.90 0.46
CA ALA A 211 -21.88 -4.97 1.16
C ALA A 211 -21.26 -3.91 0.22
N TRP A 212 -21.44 -4.07 -1.10
CA TRP A 212 -20.80 -3.26 -2.12
C TRP A 212 -21.83 -2.66 -3.07
N VAL A 213 -21.54 -1.44 -3.50
CA VAL A 213 -22.17 -0.84 -4.69
C VAL A 213 -21.56 -1.48 -5.92
N TRP A 214 -20.24 -1.50 -5.94
CA TRP A 214 -19.42 -2.18 -6.92
C TRP A 214 -18.12 -2.64 -6.26
N ARG A 215 -17.52 -3.70 -6.79
CA ARG A 215 -16.22 -4.21 -6.36
C ARG A 215 -15.51 -4.87 -7.53
N GLU A 216 -14.19 -4.82 -7.51
CA GLU A 216 -13.31 -5.45 -8.47
C GLU A 216 -12.38 -6.43 -7.76
N ASN A 217 -12.18 -7.63 -8.32
CA ASN A 217 -11.14 -8.54 -7.82
C ASN A 217 -9.80 -8.13 -8.44
N LEU A 218 -8.91 -7.55 -7.65
CA LEU A 218 -7.63 -7.07 -8.15
C LEU A 218 -6.65 -8.20 -8.48
N LEU A 219 -6.88 -9.42 -7.98
CA LEU A 219 -6.03 -10.58 -8.30
C LEU A 219 -6.37 -11.17 -9.67
N ASP A 220 -7.58 -10.94 -10.18
CA ASP A 220 -8.03 -11.43 -11.50
C ASP A 220 -7.74 -10.43 -12.63
N LEU A 221 -7.31 -9.22 -12.29
CA LEU A 221 -7.01 -8.20 -13.30
C LEU A 221 -5.74 -8.57 -14.06
N PRO A 222 -5.73 -8.43 -15.40
CA PRO A 222 -4.50 -8.54 -16.16
C PRO A 222 -3.56 -7.39 -15.74
N PRO A 223 -2.24 -7.64 -15.67
CA PRO A 223 -1.26 -6.62 -15.35
C PRO A 223 -1.43 -5.42 -16.29
N GLY A 224 -1.26 -4.21 -15.75
CA GLY A 224 -1.31 -2.99 -16.56
C GLY A 224 -0.29 -3.00 -17.70
N PRO A 225 -0.49 -2.19 -18.75
CA PRO A 225 0.58 -1.95 -19.71
C PRO A 225 1.78 -1.38 -18.95
N GLN A 226 2.84 -2.17 -18.83
CA GLN A 226 4.11 -1.69 -18.26
C GLN A 226 4.52 -0.46 -19.08
N LYS A 227 4.47 0.72 -18.47
CA LYS A 227 5.22 1.86 -19.00
C LYS A 227 6.68 1.39 -18.94
N SER A 228 7.30 1.23 -20.10
CA SER A 228 8.70 0.84 -20.26
C SER A 228 9.59 1.97 -19.71
N GLY A 229 9.61 2.12 -18.40
CA GLY A 229 10.36 3.12 -17.67
C GLY A 229 11.39 2.40 -16.82
N THR A 230 12.60 2.35 -17.35
CA THR A 230 13.83 2.02 -16.62
C THR A 230 13.87 0.60 -16.06
N ARG A 231 14.31 -0.34 -16.92
CA ARG A 231 14.96 -1.57 -16.48
C ARG A 231 15.97 -1.18 -15.39
N PRO A 232 15.95 -1.77 -14.17
CA PRO A 232 16.99 -1.51 -13.20
C PRO A 232 18.31 -1.77 -13.91
N GLN A 233 19.15 -0.73 -13.98
CA GLN A 233 20.46 -0.86 -14.58
C GLN A 233 21.16 -1.93 -13.76
N GLN A 234 21.38 -3.08 -14.39
CA GLN A 234 22.16 -4.15 -13.83
C GLN A 234 23.52 -3.53 -13.53
N VAL A 235 23.80 -3.26 -12.25
CA VAL A 235 25.14 -2.91 -11.83
C VAL A 235 25.93 -4.21 -12.02
N ASP A 236 26.65 -4.30 -13.13
CA ASP A 236 27.53 -5.43 -13.35
C ASP A 236 28.48 -5.51 -12.15
N PRO A 237 28.65 -6.70 -11.53
CA PRO A 237 29.63 -6.84 -10.48
C PRO A 237 30.98 -6.42 -11.04
N ILE A 238 31.59 -5.40 -10.41
CA ILE A 238 32.93 -4.94 -10.74
C ILE A 238 33.85 -6.14 -10.58
N LEU A 239 34.22 -6.75 -11.70
CA LEU A 239 35.28 -7.75 -11.74
C LEU A 239 36.56 -7.03 -11.26
N PRO A 240 37.29 -7.54 -10.26
CA PRO A 240 38.57 -6.95 -9.92
C PRO A 240 39.46 -6.97 -11.16
N PRO A 241 40.10 -5.85 -11.53
CA PRO A 241 40.97 -5.83 -12.70
C PRO A 241 42.10 -6.85 -12.50
N ALA A 242 42.12 -7.87 -13.35
CA ALA A 242 43.30 -8.70 -13.53
C ALA A 242 44.33 -7.88 -14.31
N GLY A 243 45.19 -7.18 -13.58
CA GLY A 243 46.29 -6.42 -14.16
C GLY A 243 47.24 -5.98 -13.06
N ASP A 244 48.52 -6.34 -13.23
CA ASP A 244 49.64 -5.92 -12.38
C ASP A 244 49.54 -4.43 -12.04
N ALA A 245 49.18 -4.15 -10.79
CA ALA A 245 49.23 -2.81 -10.25
C ALA A 245 50.69 -2.48 -9.95
N ALA A 246 51.27 -1.57 -10.74
CA ALA A 246 52.50 -0.89 -10.34
C ALA A 246 52.20 -0.04 -9.10
N ASP A 247 52.97 -0.27 -8.03
CA ASP A 247 52.87 0.48 -6.77
C ASP A 247 52.94 2.00 -7.02
N ALA A 248 51.92 2.72 -6.56
CA ALA A 248 51.91 4.17 -6.55
C ALA A 248 52.56 4.68 -5.25
N ASP A 249 53.49 5.62 -5.37
CA ASP A 249 54.17 6.26 -4.22
C ASP A 249 53.18 7.07 -3.35
N VAL A 250 52.89 6.54 -2.16
CA VAL A 250 52.09 7.23 -1.15
C VAL A 250 52.98 8.15 -0.30
N ARG A 251 52.76 9.47 -0.39
CA ARG A 251 53.32 10.42 0.57
C ARG A 251 52.53 10.39 1.88
N VAL A 252 53.10 9.74 2.89
CA VAL A 252 52.55 9.71 4.25
C VAL A 252 52.70 11.10 4.91
N ARG A 253 51.57 11.67 5.35
CA ARG A 253 51.54 12.89 6.15
C ARG A 253 52.07 12.58 7.56
N ARG A 254 53.19 13.20 7.96
CA ARG A 254 53.73 13.09 9.32
C ARG A 254 52.71 13.59 10.34
N SER A 255 52.28 12.72 11.23
CA SER A 255 51.53 13.06 12.43
C SER A 255 52.40 13.90 13.37
N ALA A 256 51.87 15.04 13.82
CA ALA A 256 52.49 15.84 14.86
C ALA A 256 52.50 15.03 16.16
N ARG A 257 53.70 14.81 16.66
CA ARG A 257 54.01 14.13 17.92
C ARG A 257 53.52 15.03 19.07
N GLY A 258 52.37 14.68 19.64
CA GLY A 258 51.90 15.19 20.93
C GLY A 258 52.21 14.14 21.99
N ASP A 259 53.14 14.48 22.86
CA ASP A 259 53.71 13.67 23.93
C ASP A 259 52.67 13.36 25.02
N GLY A 260 52.60 12.11 25.49
CA GLY A 260 51.68 11.68 26.54
C GLY A 260 51.53 10.16 26.60
N GLY A 261 52.48 9.49 27.26
CA GLY A 261 52.51 8.04 27.40
C GLY A 261 51.30 7.42 28.14
N PRO A 262 51.08 6.10 27.99
CA PRO A 262 49.92 5.40 28.54
C PRO A 262 50.03 5.20 30.06
N ARG A 263 48.93 5.47 30.79
CA ARG A 263 48.70 4.92 32.13
C ARG A 263 47.80 3.69 32.02
N ALA A 264 48.20 2.63 32.71
CA ALA A 264 47.57 1.32 32.71
C ALA A 264 46.24 1.29 33.50
N ILE A 265 45.45 0.28 33.16
CA ILE A 265 44.15 -0.11 33.71
C ILE A 265 44.33 -0.79 35.09
N GLY A 266 43.53 -0.35 36.08
CA GLY A 266 43.21 -1.11 37.31
C GLY A 266 44.06 -0.78 38.56
N ASP A 267 43.49 0.02 39.47
CA ASP A 267 43.39 -0.29 40.93
C ASP A 267 42.73 0.86 41.70
N ALA A 268 41.86 0.47 42.65
CA ALA A 268 41.02 1.21 43.61
C ALA A 268 39.57 1.52 43.19
#